data_AF-A0AAU0K8M9-F1
#
_entry.id   AF-A0AAU0K8M9-F1
#
_cell.length_a   1.000
_cell.length_b   1.000
_cell.length_c   1.000
_cell.angle_alpha   90.00
_cell.angle_beta   90.00
_cell.angle_gamma   90.00
#
_symmetry.space_group_name_H-M   'P 1'
#
loop_
_entity.id
_entity.type
_entity.pdbx_description
1 polymer ?
#
loop_
_entity_poly.entity_id
_entity_poly.type
_entity_poly.pdbx_seq_one_letter_code
_entity_poly.pdbx_strand_id
1 'polypeptide(L)'
;MIHGNEKTQNRVLFCTCTDVKCPNHPSNHNRGCNPCIAKNLALGEIPTCFFKKVDPEYRGPGYFMKDFAALVMRKNETENERQGPHTIS
;
A
#
# COMPACT_ATOMS: atom_id res chain seq x y z
N MET A 1 2.38 -32.15 -19.27
CA MET A 1 1.16 -31.46 -18.80
C MET A 1 1.36 -31.11 -17.33
N ILE A 2 1.73 -29.86 -17.03
CA ILE A 2 1.59 -29.32 -15.67
C ILE A 2 0.51 -28.25 -15.79
N HIS A 3 -0.73 -28.62 -15.49
CA HIS A 3 -1.80 -27.63 -15.30
C HIS A 3 -1.52 -26.95 -13.96
N GLY A 4 -0.56 -26.02 -13.97
CA GLY A 4 -0.24 -25.16 -12.85
C GLY A 4 -1.38 -24.20 -12.62
N ASN A 5 -2.20 -24.51 -11.63
CA ASN A 5 -3.34 -23.75 -11.14
C ASN A 5 -3.11 -22.23 -11.17
N GLU A 6 -3.82 -21.57 -12.08
CA GLU A 6 -3.94 -20.11 -12.29
C GLU A 6 -4.13 -19.31 -10.98
N LYS A 7 -4.67 -19.94 -9.93
CA LYS A 7 -4.88 -19.33 -8.60
C LYS A 7 -3.58 -18.99 -7.85
N THR A 8 -2.42 -19.49 -8.26
CA THR A 8 -1.14 -19.17 -7.58
C THR A 8 -0.45 -17.93 -8.16
N GLN A 9 -0.68 -17.62 -9.45
CA GLN A 9 -0.03 -16.48 -10.10
C GLN A 9 -0.64 -15.11 -9.75
N ASN A 10 -1.88 -15.07 -9.27
CA ASN A 10 -2.57 -13.80 -9.00
C ASN A 10 -2.33 -13.23 -7.58
N ARG A 11 -1.61 -13.94 -6.69
CA ARG A 11 -1.39 -13.47 -5.30
C ARG A 11 -0.26 -12.44 -5.15
N VAL A 12 0.54 -12.23 -6.19
CA VAL A 12 1.75 -11.40 -6.16
C VAL A 12 1.53 -10.01 -6.79
N LEU A 13 0.52 -9.84 -7.64
CA LEU A 13 0.44 -8.71 -8.58
C LEU A 13 0.10 -7.34 -7.97
N PHE A 14 -0.51 -7.28 -6.78
CA PHE A 14 -0.94 -5.99 -6.20
C PHE A 14 -0.03 -5.46 -5.08
N CYS A 15 0.94 -6.25 -4.62
CA CYS A 15 1.84 -5.80 -3.56
C CYS A 15 2.85 -4.78 -4.13
N THR A 16 2.78 -3.53 -3.65
CA THR A 16 3.70 -2.44 -4.04
C THR A 16 4.87 -2.26 -3.06
N CYS A 17 5.00 -3.17 -2.08
CA CYS A 17 6.13 -3.17 -1.15
C CYS A 17 7.43 -3.46 -1.92
N THR A 18 8.44 -2.62 -1.73
CA THR A 18 9.75 -2.79 -2.39
C THR A 18 10.76 -3.54 -1.53
N ASP A 19 10.42 -3.83 -0.26
CA ASP A 19 11.24 -4.67 0.61
C ASP A 19 10.98 -6.15 0.32
N VAL A 20 11.52 -6.61 -0.81
CA VAL A 20 11.41 -8.00 -1.27
C VAL A 20 12.18 -8.99 -0.40
N LYS A 21 13.05 -8.53 0.50
CA LYS A 21 13.79 -9.38 1.44
C LYS A 21 12.98 -9.68 2.71
N CYS A 22 11.90 -8.94 2.96
CA CYS A 22 11.04 -9.17 4.11
C CYS A 22 10.46 -10.60 4.11
N PRO A 23 10.54 -11.36 5.22
CA PRO A 23 10.02 -12.73 5.28
C PRO A 23 8.49 -12.81 5.12
N ASN A 24 7.79 -11.69 5.30
CA ASN A 24 6.34 -11.57 5.11
C ASN A 24 5.93 -11.09 3.71
N HIS A 25 6.91 -10.88 2.81
CA HIS A 25 6.64 -10.48 1.44
C HIS A 25 5.97 -11.65 0.68
N PRO A 26 4.91 -11.42 -0.11
CA PRO A 26 4.17 -12.49 -0.80
C PRO A 26 5.00 -13.27 -1.83
N SER A 27 6.16 -12.78 -2.26
CA SER A 27 7.11 -13.56 -3.09
C SER A 27 7.87 -14.64 -2.31
N ASN A 28 7.93 -14.52 -0.99
CA ASN A 28 8.77 -15.37 -0.14
C ASN A 28 7.99 -16.51 0.52
N HIS A 29 6.68 -16.60 0.26
CA HIS A 29 5.80 -17.68 0.73
C HIS A 29 4.49 -17.75 -0.05
N ASN A 30 3.76 -18.85 0.07
CA ASN A 30 2.46 -19.06 -0.59
C ASN A 30 1.23 -18.51 0.18
N ARG A 31 1.43 -17.71 1.24
CA ARG A 31 0.38 -17.22 2.16
C ARG A 31 -0.26 -15.86 1.79
N GLY A 32 0.01 -15.34 0.60
CA GLY A 32 -0.49 -14.02 0.18
C GLY A 32 -0.04 -12.90 1.13
N CYS A 33 -0.87 -11.89 1.38
CA CYS A 33 -0.51 -10.80 2.31
C CYS A 33 -0.76 -11.12 3.79
N ASN A 34 -1.31 -12.29 4.14
CA ASN A 34 -1.72 -12.60 5.52
C ASN A 34 -0.62 -12.33 6.57
N PRO A 35 0.65 -12.75 6.38
CA PRO A 35 1.70 -12.48 7.36
C PRO A 35 2.05 -10.99 7.49
N CYS A 36 2.00 -10.24 6.39
CA CYS A 36 2.21 -8.79 6.39
C CYS A 36 1.08 -8.07 7.14
N ILE A 37 -0.18 -8.41 6.84
CA ILE A 37 -1.34 -7.82 7.54
C ILE A 37 -1.28 -8.14 9.03
N ALA A 38 -1.03 -9.40 9.41
CA ALA A 38 -0.93 -9.79 10.82
C ALA A 38 0.18 -9.02 11.56
N LYS A 39 1.37 -8.86 10.94
CA LYS A 39 2.46 -8.04 11.51
C LYS A 39 2.01 -6.60 11.73
N ASN A 40 1.44 -5.95 10.71
CA ASN A 40 1.05 -4.54 10.79
C ASN A 40 -0.05 -4.33 11.84
N LEU A 41 -1.05 -5.22 11.91
CA LEU A 41 -2.10 -5.18 12.94
C LEU A 41 -1.51 -5.29 14.35
N ALA A 42 -0.57 -6.21 14.58
CA ALA A 42 0.07 -6.37 15.89
C ALA A 42 0.89 -5.14 16.32
N LEU A 43 1.40 -4.37 15.35
CA LEU A 43 2.16 -3.14 15.59
C LEU A 43 1.30 -1.86 15.58
N GLY A 44 -0.01 -1.97 15.29
CA GLY A 44 -0.88 -0.80 15.09
C GLY A 44 -0.54 0.01 13.82
N GLU A 45 0.14 -0.61 12.86
CA GLU A 45 0.57 -0.04 11.59
C GLU A 45 -0.43 -0.33 10.46
N ILE A 46 -0.38 0.48 9.41
CA ILE A 46 -1.01 0.26 8.13
C ILE A 46 0.07 -0.21 7.14
N PRO A 47 -0.20 -1.27 6.35
CA PRO A 47 0.77 -1.77 5.38
C PRO A 47 1.24 -0.69 4.39
N THR A 48 2.54 -0.67 4.10
CA THR A 48 3.18 0.28 3.16
C THR A 48 2.50 0.36 1.80
N CYS A 49 1.86 -0.72 1.33
CA CYS A 49 1.16 -0.71 0.05
C CYS A 49 0.01 0.30 -0.02
N PHE A 50 -0.65 0.60 1.11
CA PHE A 50 -1.69 1.63 1.18
C PHE A 50 -1.08 3.03 1.08
N PHE A 51 0.02 3.30 1.77
CA PHE A 51 0.73 4.58 1.65
C PHE A 51 1.19 4.83 0.21
N LYS A 52 1.77 3.81 -0.44
CA LYS A 52 2.22 3.90 -1.82
C LYS A 52 1.08 4.03 -2.84
N LYS A 53 -0.14 3.62 -2.49
CA LYS A 53 -1.33 3.86 -3.32
C LYS A 53 -1.70 5.34 -3.36
N VAL A 54 -1.47 6.06 -2.27
CA VAL A 54 -1.72 7.51 -2.15
C VAL A 54 -0.53 8.32 -2.65
N ASP A 55 0.69 7.88 -2.36
CA ASP A 55 1.92 8.53 -2.77
C ASP A 55 3.02 7.49 -3.06
N PRO A 56 3.29 7.16 -4.35
CA PRO A 56 4.26 6.13 -4.73
C PRO A 56 5.66 6.33 -4.13
N GLU A 57 6.05 7.59 -3.93
CA GLU A 57 7.33 8.01 -3.39
C GLU A 57 7.34 8.19 -1.86
N TYR A 58 6.28 7.77 -1.16
CA TYR A 58 6.19 7.94 0.29
C TYR A 58 7.40 7.34 1.04
N ARG A 59 8.08 8.18 1.82
CA ARG A 59 9.17 7.82 2.74
C ARG A 59 8.99 8.48 4.12
N GLY A 60 7.73 8.63 4.54
CA GLY A 60 7.39 9.39 5.74
C GLY A 60 7.84 8.71 7.05
N PRO A 61 7.64 9.40 8.19
CA PRO A 61 8.26 9.06 9.46
C PRO A 61 7.66 7.83 10.15
N GLY A 62 6.52 7.33 9.68
CA GLY A 62 5.81 6.22 10.33
C GLY A 62 4.74 5.61 9.44
N TYR A 63 4.26 4.44 9.86
CA TYR A 63 3.22 3.69 9.16
C TYR A 63 1.94 3.58 10.00
N PHE A 64 1.67 4.50 10.93
CA PHE A 64 0.49 4.43 11.78
C PHE A 64 -0.76 4.99 11.09
N MET A 65 -1.93 4.68 11.65
CA MET A 65 -3.23 5.21 11.18
C MET A 65 -3.22 6.75 11.05
N LYS A 66 -2.63 7.46 12.03
CA LYS A 66 -2.49 8.92 12.00
C LYS A 66 -1.63 9.42 10.84
N ASP A 67 -0.58 8.70 10.49
CA ASP A 67 0.35 9.08 9.43
C ASP A 67 -0.30 8.90 8.06
N PHE A 68 -1.09 7.83 7.91
CA PHE A 68 -1.87 7.57 6.71
C PHE A 68 -2.97 8.61 6.51
N ALA A 69 -3.73 8.94 7.56
CA ALA A 69 -4.77 9.97 7.49
C ALA A 69 -4.18 11.34 7.10
N ALA A 70 -3.06 11.73 7.72
CA ALA A 70 -2.38 12.96 7.38
C ALA A 70 -1.85 12.97 5.94
N LEU A 71 -1.37 11.83 5.41
CA LEU A 71 -0.95 11.72 4.02
C LEU A 71 -2.12 11.96 3.04
N VAL A 72 -3.27 11.32 3.30
CA VAL A 72 -4.47 11.45 2.46
C VAL A 72 -4.98 12.90 2.44
N MET A 73 -5.07 13.55 3.61
CA MET A 73 -5.54 14.95 3.68
C MET A 73 -4.64 15.89 2.88
N ARG A 74 -3.32 15.78 3.03
CA ARG A 74 -2.36 16.60 2.28
C ARG A 74 -2.45 16.41 0.77
N LYS A 75 -2.67 15.16 0.30
CA LYS A 75 -2.84 14.90 -1.14
C LYS A 75 -4.13 15.50 -1.67
N ASN A 76 -5.23 15.39 -0.94
CA ASN A 76 -6.52 16.00 -1.33
C ASN A 76 -6.42 17.53 -1.42
N GLU A 77 -5.73 18.18 -0.47
CA GLU A 77 -5.46 19.63 -0.52
C GLU A 77 -4.64 19.99 -1.75
N THR A 78 -3.56 19.25 -2.04
CA THR A 78 -2.71 19.48 -3.23
C THR A 78 -3.48 19.28 -4.54
N GLU A 79 -4.39 18.30 -4.61
CA GLU A 79 -5.22 18.05 -5.78
C GLU A 79 -6.28 19.15 -5.97
N ASN A 80 -6.89 19.62 -4.88
CA ASN A 80 -7.82 20.76 -4.90
C ASN A 80 -7.14 22.08 -5.27
N GLU A 81 -5.89 22.32 -4.86
CA GLU A 81 -5.14 23.52 -5.26
C GLU A 81 -4.74 23.51 -6.75
N ARG A 82 -4.48 22.32 -7.31
CA ARG A 82 -4.20 22.14 -8.74
C ARG A 82 -5.45 22.27 -9.60
N GLN A 83 -6.62 21.99 -9.02
CA GLN A 83 -7.93 22.27 -9.59
C GLN A 83 -8.35 23.66 -9.13
N GLY A 84 -7.71 24.70 -9.66
CA GLY A 84 -8.00 26.11 -9.32
C GLY A 84 -9.51 26.42 -9.37
N PRO A 85 -9.96 27.50 -8.70
CA PRO A 85 -11.38 27.72 -8.39
C PRO A 85 -12.24 27.51 -9.63
N HIS A 86 -13.10 26.49 -9.58
CA HIS A 86 -14.16 26.30 -10.54
C HIS A 86 -14.97 27.61 -10.57
N THR A 87 -14.70 28.44 -11.57
CA THR A 87 -15.48 29.62 -11.88
C THR A 87 -16.80 29.08 -12.40
N ILE A 88 -17.80 29.02 -11.52
CA ILE A 88 -19.19 28.85 -11.94
C ILE A 88 -19.55 30.17 -12.60
N SER A 89 -19.56 30.17 -13.94
CA SER A 89 -20.16 31.24 -14.74
C SER A 89 -21.67 31.08 -14.80
#